data_AF-A0A3A1YEZ9-F1
#
_entry.id   AF-A0A3A1YEZ9-F1
#
_cell.length_a   1.000
_cell.length_b   1.000
_cell.length_c   1.000
_cell.angle_alpha   90.00
_cell.angle_beta   90.00
_cell.angle_gamma   90.00
#
_symmetry.space_group_name_H-M   'P 1'
#
loop_
_entity.id
_entity.type
_entity.pdbx_description
1 polymer ?
#
loop_
_entity_poly.entity_id
_entity_poly.type
_entity_poly.pdbx_seq_one_letter_code
_entity_poly.pdbx_strand_id
1 'polypeptide(L)' 'MTKLLIKRKVGQRIRINSDIEIVVAKVSSNSVNIVVSSPNNNLVTIVNDDKK' A
#
# COMPACT_ATOMS: atom_id res chain seq x y z
N MET A 1 0.48 -16.40 11.24
CA MET A 1 0.60 -15.11 10.53
C MET A 1 -0.76 -14.46 10.48
N THR A 2 -0.92 -13.25 11.02
CA THR A 2 -2.22 -12.55 11.07
C THR A 2 -2.43 -11.80 9.76
N LYS A 3 -3.59 -12.01 9.12
CA LYS A 3 -3.98 -11.30 7.90
C LYS A 3 -5.07 -10.29 8.23
N LEU A 4 -4.99 -9.10 7.65
CA LEU A 4 -5.99 -8.05 7.80
C LEU A 4 -6.48 -7.61 6.42
N LEU A 5 -7.77 -7.81 6.15
CA LEU A 5 -8.42 -7.34 4.94
C LEU A 5 -9.12 -6.00 5.23
N ILE A 6 -8.75 -4.95 4.51
CA ILE A 6 -9.33 -3.61 4.69
C ILE A 6 -9.78 -3.06 3.34
N LYS A 7 -11.05 -2.70 3.22
CA LYS A 7 -11.60 -2.00 2.05
C LYS A 7 -11.44 -0.48 2.23
N ARG A 8 -10.87 0.21 1.24
CA ARG A 8 -10.67 1.68 1.23
C ARG A 8 -11.19 2.30 -0.07
N LYS A 9 -11.76 3.50 0.02
CA LYS A 9 -12.08 4.36 -1.13
C LYS A 9 -10.89 5.23 -1.51
N VAL A 10 -10.90 5.80 -2.71
CA VAL A 10 -9.93 6.82 -3.14
C VAL A 10 -9.86 7.95 -2.11
N GLY A 11 -8.64 8.36 -1.75
CA GLY A 11 -8.36 9.39 -0.76
C GLY A 11 -8.32 8.89 0.70
N GLN A 12 -8.76 7.66 0.98
CA GLN A 12 -8.67 7.11 2.33
C GLN A 12 -7.27 6.59 2.65
N ARG A 13 -6.90 6.72 3.93
CA ARG A 13 -5.57 6.43 4.48
C ARG A 13 -5.59 5.20 5.37
N ILE A 14 -4.48 4.48 5.39
CA ILE A 14 -4.14 3.44 6.37
C ILE A 14 -2.82 3.88 7.02
N ARG A 15 -2.75 3.85 8.35
CA ARG A 15 -1.54 4.14 9.12
C ARG A 15 -1.05 2.88 9.80
N ILE A 16 0.24 2.58 9.67
CA ILE A 16 0.89 1.41 10.30
C ILE A 16 1.98 1.94 11.23
N ASN A 17 1.94 1.56 12.51
CA ASN A 17 2.95 1.86 13.53
C ASN A 17 3.43 3.33 13.52
N SER A 18 2.47 4.28 13.46
CA SER A 18 2.65 5.76 13.34
C SER A 18 3.42 6.30 12.12
N ASP A 19 4.29 5.51 11.51
CA ASP A 19 5.36 6.04 10.66
C ASP A 19 5.11 5.81 9.18
N ILE A 20 4.27 4.82 8.85
CA ILE A 20 3.92 4.48 7.47
C ILE A 20 2.48 4.91 7.20
N GLU A 21 2.29 5.69 6.15
CA GLU A 21 0.98 6.07 5.64
C GLU A 21 0.78 5.53 4.22
N ILE A 22 -0.35 4.85 4.01
CA ILE A 22 -0.74 4.26 2.73
C ILE A 22 -2.03 4.92 2.28
N VAL A 23 -2.04 5.48 1.06
CA VAL A 23 -3.20 6.18 0.48
C VAL A 23 -3.60 5.53 -0.82
N VAL A 24 -4.90 5.25 -0.98
CA VAL A 24 -5.46 4.87 -2.28
C VAL A 24 -5.59 6.14 -3.13
N ALA A 25 -4.64 6.38 -4.03
CA ALA A 25 -4.58 7.61 -4.82
C ALA A 25 -5.52 7.57 -6.02
N LYS A 26 -5.59 6.43 -6.72
CA LYS A 26 -6.47 6.25 -7.88
C LYS A 26 -6.80 4.77 -8.05
N VAL A 27 -8.00 4.49 -8.58
CA VAL A 27 -8.41 3.16 -9.01
C VAL A 27 -8.70 3.21 -10.50
N SER A 28 -8.15 2.26 -11.25
CA SER A 28 -8.45 1.97 -12.65
C SER A 28 -9.07 0.57 -12.75
N SER A 29 -9.59 0.20 -13.92
CA SER A 29 -10.23 -1.12 -14.15
C SER A 29 -9.35 -2.30 -13.70
N ASN A 30 -8.04 -2.21 -13.92
CA ASN A 30 -7.10 -3.32 -13.70
C ASN A 30 -6.02 -3.03 -12.66
N SER A 31 -6.05 -1.86 -12.01
CA SER A 31 -5.00 -1.48 -11.07
C SER A 31 -5.45 -0.49 -10.03
N VAL A 32 -4.75 -0.48 -8.90
CA VAL A 32 -4.91 0.49 -7.83
C VAL A 32 -3.58 1.20 -7.65
N ASN A 33 -3.57 2.52 -7.83
CA ASN A 33 -2.40 3.33 -7.54
C ASN A 33 -2.41 3.65 -6.04
N ILE A 34 -1.35 3.21 -5.37
CA ILE A 34 -1.16 3.40 -3.94
C ILE A 34 0.05 4.30 -3.75
N VAL A 35 -0.10 5.32 -2.90
CA VAL A 35 1.03 6.14 -2.43
C VAL A 35 1.39 5.66 -1.04
N VAL A 36 2.67 5.33 -0.84
CA VAL A 36 3.23 4.96 0.45
C VAL A 36 4.19 6.07 0.88
N SER A 37 3.94 6.66 2.03
CA SER A 37 4.82 7.65 2.67
C SER A 37 5.42 7.03 3.92
N SER A 38 6.73 7.14 4.07
CA SER A 38 7.43 6.77 5.30
C SER A 38 8.68 7.63 5.47
N PRO A 39 9.13 7.86 6.72
CA PRO A 39 10.36 8.61 7.00
C PRO A 39 11.62 7.87 6.53
N ASN A 40 11.52 6.59 6.16
CA ASN A 40 12.64 5.80 5.66
C ASN A 40 12.73 5.89 4.13
N ASN A 41 13.93 6.15 3.62
CA ASN A 41 14.17 6.39 2.18
C ASN A 41 14.08 5.11 1.31
N ASN A 42 14.11 3.92 1.90
CA ASN A 42 13.96 2.64 1.21
C ASN A 42 12.51 2.13 1.35
N LEU A 43 11.62 2.64 0.50
CA LEU A 43 10.18 2.42 0.64
C LEU A 43 9.66 1.10 0.05
N VAL A 44 10.29 0.57 -1.01
CA VAL A 44 9.71 -0.55 -1.76
C VAL A 44 10.78 -1.50 -2.30
N THR A 45 10.59 -2.79 -2.04
CA THR A 45 11.16 -3.88 -2.85
C THR A 45 10.02 -4.45 -3.67
N ILE A 46 10.10 -4.37 -5.00
CA ILE A 46 9.13 -5.03 -5.89
C ILE A 46 9.43 -6.53 -5.85
N VAL A 47 8.51 -7.31 -5.31
CA VAL A 47 8.57 -8.77 -5.32
C VAL A 47 7.66 -9.27 -6.43
N ASN A 48 8.23 -9.96 -7.42
CA ASN A 48 7.45 -10.65 -8.45
C ASN A 48 7.12 -12.06 -7.93
N ASP A 49 5.83 -12.39 -7.84
CA ASP A 49 5.37 -13.70 -7.38
C ASP A 49 5.65 -14.85 -8.38
N ASP A 50 6.17 -14.54 -9.58
CA ASP A 50 6.42 -15.47 -10.69
C ASP A 50 7.70 -16.33 -10.55
N LYS A 51 8.33 -16.37 -9.37
CA LYS A 51 9.45 -17.29 -9.10
C LYS A 51 9.01 -18.37 -8.12
N LYS A 52 8.29 -19.36 -8.62
CA LYS A 52 8.19 -20.68 -8.00
C LYS A 52 8.75 -21.74 -8.93
#